data_AF-H2AZ73-F1
#
_entry.id   AF-H2AZ73-F1
#
_cell.length_a   1.000
_cell.length_b   1.000
_cell.length_c   1.000
_cell.angle_alpha   90.00
_cell.angle_beta   90.00
_cell.angle_gamma   90.00
#
_symmetry.space_group_name_H-M   'P 1'
#
loop_
_entity.id
_entity.type
_entity.pdbx_description
1 polymer ?
#
loop_
_entity_poly.entity_id
_entity_poly.type
_entity_poly.pdbx_seq_one_letter_code
_entity_poly.pdbx_strand_id
1 'polypeptide(L)'
;MVFQLVKLGEDTIFDHVFDRYTELEKNFDNLKQDLGIEDREKRELIIDIDPPEQLKVTTKMKRKRKTKQNGHIAQSSAKLDSYTLNIEQSITSLYSSKDNANSTTGYVVWSTTPFFLKWLLYSSAAEPLRTPMDVSTVEGNTSGTIRVPPLLGSNIGGRDKIGVIEMGTGIAGILPVTLGNYADTYICTDQKGIIPRLKSNIRRNLEQLNRRKCVSHALNIDEVEEYTQQNNVEDRVDGLRLEIAALDWENFDTNVLQAHFEGINTIYILAMDVIYNEYLIDPFLKCLTTIRSHFQKTPAVKIQCLIGIHLRSHDILASFLEQALIKYNLPIHYVADETLDSSRFCIYFI
;
A
#
# COMPACT_ATOMS: atom_id res chain seq x y z
N MET A 1 5.12 -7.29 -19.07
CA MET A 1 4.80 -8.59 -18.42
C MET A 1 4.27 -8.27 -17.02
N VAL A 2 3.34 -9.06 -16.48
CA VAL A 2 2.91 -8.92 -15.08
C VAL A 2 3.99 -9.50 -14.14
N PHE A 3 3.96 -9.16 -12.85
CA PHE A 3 4.89 -9.75 -11.88
C PHE A 3 4.69 -11.27 -11.72
N GLN A 4 5.71 -11.94 -11.21
CA GLN A 4 5.64 -13.34 -10.76
C GLN A 4 5.77 -13.43 -9.24
N LEU A 5 5.25 -14.50 -8.64
CA LEU A 5 5.38 -14.75 -7.21
C LEU A 5 6.41 -15.86 -6.98
N VAL A 6 7.59 -15.50 -6.49
CA VAL A 6 8.66 -16.46 -6.16
C VAL A 6 8.49 -16.85 -4.70
N LYS A 7 8.08 -18.09 -4.45
CA LYS A 7 7.89 -18.61 -3.10
C LYS A 7 9.26 -18.80 -2.45
N LEU A 8 9.39 -18.25 -1.24
CA LEU A 8 10.60 -18.39 -0.44
C LEU A 8 10.40 -19.51 0.58
N GLY A 9 11.43 -20.34 0.74
CA GLY A 9 11.58 -21.33 1.81
C GLY A 9 12.86 -21.11 2.60
N GLU A 10 13.02 -21.83 3.70
CA GLU A 10 14.19 -21.75 4.60
C GLU A 10 15.52 -21.84 3.85
N ASP A 11 15.65 -22.80 2.93
CA ASP A 11 16.88 -23.03 2.16
C ASP A 11 17.17 -21.94 1.09
N THR A 12 16.21 -21.06 0.80
CA THR A 12 16.32 -20.06 -0.28
C THR A 12 16.47 -18.63 0.23
N ILE A 13 16.43 -18.40 1.55
CA ILE A 13 16.45 -17.06 2.15
C ILE A 13 17.73 -16.32 1.76
N PHE A 14 18.88 -16.95 1.98
CA PHE A 14 20.18 -16.32 1.75
C PHE A 14 20.45 -16.10 0.26
N ASP A 15 20.07 -17.06 -0.59
CA ASP A 15 20.17 -16.91 -2.05
C ASP A 15 19.30 -15.73 -2.53
N HIS A 16 18.06 -15.63 -2.06
CA HIS A 16 17.18 -14.50 -2.38
C HIS A 16 17.78 -13.16 -1.92
N VAL A 17 18.28 -13.08 -0.68
CA VAL A 17 18.91 -11.85 -0.17
C VAL A 17 20.14 -11.51 -1.02
N PHE A 18 21.00 -12.48 -1.31
CA PHE A 18 22.19 -12.28 -2.16
C PHE A 18 21.83 -11.77 -3.55
N ASP A 19 20.84 -12.38 -4.20
CA ASP A 19 20.38 -11.98 -5.53
C ASP A 19 19.83 -10.54 -5.53
N ARG A 20 19.03 -10.18 -4.52
CA ARG A 20 18.49 -8.81 -4.41
C ARG A 20 19.58 -7.77 -4.20
N TYR A 21 20.61 -8.06 -3.40
CA TYR A 21 21.73 -7.13 -3.21
C TYR A 21 22.68 -7.10 -4.42
N THR A 22 22.79 -8.20 -5.17
CA THR A 22 23.50 -8.25 -6.44
C THR A 22 22.82 -7.37 -7.49
N GLU A 23 21.49 -7.43 -7.62
CA GLU A 23 20.75 -6.54 -8.51
C GLU A 23 20.84 -5.07 -8.08
N LEU A 24 20.82 -4.81 -6.76
CA LEU A 24 21.02 -3.47 -6.22
C LEU A 24 22.40 -2.90 -6.62
N GLU A 25 23.46 -3.71 -6.54
CA GLU A 25 24.81 -3.32 -6.95
C GLU A 25 24.92 -3.11 -8.47
N LYS A 26 24.31 -3.98 -9.28
CA LYS A 26 24.25 -3.81 -10.74
C LYS A 26 23.60 -2.49 -11.16
N ASN A 27 22.64 -2.01 -10.39
CA ASN A 27 21.90 -0.77 -10.66
C ASN A 27 22.44 0.44 -9.89
N PHE A 28 23.60 0.31 -9.22
CA PHE A 28 24.15 1.32 -8.31
C PHE A 28 24.19 2.74 -8.91
N ASP A 29 24.68 2.88 -10.15
CA ASP A 29 24.84 4.18 -10.82
C ASP A 29 23.51 4.88 -11.15
N ASN A 30 22.43 4.11 -11.26
CA ASN A 30 21.09 4.62 -11.62
C ASN A 30 20.21 4.90 -10.39
N LEU A 31 20.70 4.55 -9.19
CA LEU A 31 19.93 4.64 -7.95
C LEU A 31 20.42 5.76 -7.06
N LYS A 32 19.49 6.44 -6.40
CA LYS A 32 19.82 7.46 -5.40
C LYS A 32 20.52 6.80 -4.22
N GLN A 33 21.72 7.28 -3.90
CA GLN A 33 22.53 6.81 -2.78
C GLN A 33 22.16 7.56 -1.49
N ASP A 34 20.93 7.34 -1.03
CA ASP A 34 20.38 7.98 0.18
C ASP A 34 19.84 6.94 1.20
N LEU A 35 19.20 7.43 2.25
CA LEU A 35 18.55 6.60 3.28
C LEU A 35 17.08 6.28 2.93
N GLY A 36 16.58 6.76 1.80
CA GLY A 36 15.18 6.60 1.39
C GLY A 36 14.21 7.66 1.92
N ILE A 37 14.69 8.77 2.50
CA ILE A 37 13.85 9.93 2.89
C ILE A 37 13.68 10.82 1.65
N GLU A 38 12.44 11.17 1.31
CA GLU A 38 12.13 11.97 0.09
C GLU A 38 12.83 13.34 0.06
N ASP A 39 12.85 14.05 1.19
CA ASP A 39 13.58 15.32 1.35
C ASP A 39 13.94 15.47 2.83
N ARG A 40 15.19 15.82 3.14
CA ARG A 40 15.69 15.90 4.54
C ARG A 40 15.70 17.31 5.11
N GLU A 41 15.43 18.30 4.29
CA GLU A 41 15.60 19.71 4.66
C GLU A 41 14.23 20.38 4.82
N LYS A 42 13.28 20.03 3.96
CA LYS A 42 11.97 20.67 3.95
C LYS A 42 11.04 20.08 5.01
N ARG A 43 10.34 20.98 5.70
CA ARG A 43 9.22 20.64 6.58
C ARG A 43 7.95 20.34 5.78
N GLU A 44 7.72 21.04 4.67
CA GLU A 44 6.54 20.85 3.82
C GLU A 44 6.97 20.30 2.47
N LEU A 45 6.25 19.29 2.01
CA LEU A 45 6.53 18.56 0.77
C LEU A 45 5.29 18.53 -0.11
N ILE A 46 5.52 18.61 -1.42
CA ILE A 46 4.52 18.29 -2.42
C ILE A 46 4.94 16.97 -3.04
N ILE A 47 4.12 15.94 -2.88
CA ILE A 47 4.34 14.61 -3.43
C ILE A 47 3.36 14.37 -4.56
N ASP A 48 3.88 14.24 -5.77
CA ASP A 48 3.09 13.94 -6.96
C ASP A 48 3.13 12.44 -7.29
N ILE A 49 1.94 11.83 -7.34
CA ILE A 49 1.67 10.48 -7.82
C ILE A 49 0.98 10.63 -9.17
N ASP A 50 1.80 10.67 -10.20
CA ASP A 50 1.40 10.98 -11.57
C ASP A 50 1.67 9.80 -12.51
N PRO A 51 0.81 9.57 -13.52
CA PRO A 51 1.11 8.65 -14.59
C PRO A 51 2.39 9.05 -15.33
N PRO A 52 3.27 8.12 -15.71
CA PRO A 52 4.41 8.42 -16.57
C PRO A 52 3.99 9.15 -17.86
N GLU A 53 4.84 10.07 -18.34
CA GLU A 53 4.53 10.92 -19.51
C GLU A 53 4.14 10.10 -20.76
N GLN A 54 4.72 8.91 -20.93
CA GLN A 54 4.40 8.00 -22.03
C GLN A 54 2.92 7.58 -22.01
N LEU A 55 2.33 7.40 -20.82
CA LEU A 55 0.91 7.08 -20.64
C LEU A 55 0.00 8.32 -20.76
N LYS A 56 0.52 9.52 -20.46
CA LYS A 56 -0.20 10.80 -20.64
C LYS A 56 -0.38 11.17 -22.12
N VAL A 57 0.57 10.82 -23.00
CA VAL A 57 0.50 11.11 -24.45
C VAL A 57 -0.47 10.18 -25.19
N THR A 58 -0.48 8.89 -24.86
CA THR A 58 -1.36 7.89 -25.50
C THR A 58 -2.84 8.18 -25.27
N THR A 59 -3.21 8.69 -24.09
CA THR A 59 -4.57 9.17 -23.79
C THR A 59 -4.95 10.42 -24.61
N LYS A 60 -4.02 11.37 -24.81
CA LYS A 60 -4.24 12.54 -25.68
C LYS A 60 -4.37 12.17 -27.17
N MET A 61 -3.56 11.23 -27.68
CA MET A 61 -3.64 10.76 -29.07
C MET A 61 -4.91 9.96 -29.36
N LYS A 62 -5.37 9.10 -28.44
CA LYS A 62 -6.67 8.42 -28.56
C LYS A 62 -7.84 9.41 -28.65
N ARG A 63 -7.78 10.55 -27.93
CA ARG A 63 -8.77 11.64 -28.05
C ARG A 63 -8.77 12.28 -29.45
N LYS A 64 -7.61 12.59 -30.04
CA LYS A 64 -7.53 13.18 -31.40
C LYS A 64 -8.05 12.26 -32.50
N ARG A 65 -7.92 10.93 -32.35
CA ARG A 65 -8.47 9.95 -33.32
C ARG A 65 -9.99 9.75 -33.19
N LYS A 66 -10.57 9.92 -32.00
CA LYS A 66 -12.02 9.77 -31.76
C LYS A 66 -12.88 10.95 -32.25
N THR A 67 -12.30 12.10 -32.58
CA THR A 67 -13.06 13.25 -33.12
C THR A 67 -13.46 13.10 -34.61
N LYS A 68 -13.25 11.93 -35.22
CA LYS A 68 -13.50 11.70 -36.67
C LYS A 68 -14.37 10.51 -37.05
N GLN A 69 -14.95 9.75 -36.11
CA GLN A 69 -15.92 8.69 -36.46
C GLN A 69 -17.12 8.66 -35.53
N ASN A 70 -18.30 8.64 -36.16
CA ASN A 70 -19.64 8.74 -35.60
C ASN A 70 -19.96 7.74 -34.48
N GLY A 71 -20.66 8.24 -33.46
CA GLY A 71 -21.95 7.66 -33.05
C GLY A 71 -21.98 6.21 -32.57
N HIS A 72 -21.11 5.81 -31.65
CA HIS A 72 -21.41 4.72 -30.72
C HIS A 72 -20.72 5.02 -29.37
N ILE A 73 -21.52 5.00 -28.29
CA ILE A 73 -21.06 5.20 -26.91
C ILE A 73 -20.25 3.97 -26.50
N ALA A 74 -18.97 3.97 -26.89
CA ALA A 74 -17.98 3.01 -26.40
C ALA A 74 -17.37 3.57 -25.11
N GLN A 75 -17.53 2.81 -24.02
CA GLN A 75 -16.97 2.99 -22.67
C GLN A 75 -15.74 3.90 -22.66
N SER A 76 -15.81 4.94 -21.83
CA SER A 76 -14.75 5.92 -21.62
C SER A 76 -13.42 5.21 -21.41
N SER A 77 -12.40 5.54 -22.20
CA SER A 77 -11.02 5.19 -21.87
C SER A 77 -10.76 5.71 -20.46
N ALA A 78 -10.61 4.82 -19.48
CA ALA A 78 -10.49 5.19 -18.08
C ALA A 78 -9.38 6.24 -17.94
N LYS A 79 -9.75 7.42 -17.42
CA LYS A 79 -8.78 8.46 -17.08
C LYS A 79 -7.89 7.86 -15.98
N LEU A 80 -6.58 7.84 -16.20
CA LEU A 80 -5.65 7.49 -15.13
C LEU A 80 -5.71 8.58 -14.08
N ASP A 81 -5.86 8.19 -12.82
CA ASP A 81 -5.90 9.16 -11.72
C ASP A 81 -4.51 9.70 -11.45
N SER A 82 -4.48 10.88 -10.86
CA SER A 82 -3.28 11.62 -10.51
C SER A 82 -3.54 12.29 -9.17
N TYR A 83 -2.52 12.32 -8.32
CA TYR A 83 -2.66 12.82 -6.95
C TYR A 83 -1.50 13.75 -6.63
N THR A 84 -1.82 14.89 -6.02
CA THR A 84 -0.83 15.86 -5.54
C THR A 84 -1.08 16.05 -4.05
N LEU A 85 -0.14 15.60 -3.23
CA LEU A 85 -0.29 15.61 -1.78
C LEU A 85 0.60 16.68 -1.16
N ASN A 86 0.01 17.53 -0.32
CA ASN A 86 0.75 18.46 0.54
C ASN A 86 0.98 17.80 1.91
N ILE A 87 2.22 17.54 2.27
CA ILE A 87 2.58 16.78 3.47
C ILE A 87 3.49 17.63 4.34
N GLU A 88 3.13 17.76 5.61
CA GLU A 88 4.01 18.29 6.62
C GLU A 88 4.75 17.16 7.35
N GLN A 89 6.08 17.22 7.34
CA GLN A 89 6.95 16.30 8.05
C GLN A 89 7.71 16.95 9.20
N SER A 90 8.32 16.12 10.07
CA SER A 90 9.08 16.59 11.24
C SER A 90 10.46 15.93 11.31
N ILE A 91 11.44 16.55 10.65
CA ILE A 91 12.85 16.12 10.74
C ILE A 91 13.36 16.16 12.19
N THR A 92 12.95 17.17 12.98
CA THR A 92 13.36 17.29 14.37
C THR A 92 12.81 16.15 15.23
N SER A 93 11.57 15.72 15.00
CA SER A 93 10.99 14.59 15.75
C SER A 93 11.57 13.25 15.31
N LEU A 94 12.07 13.13 14.08
CA LEU A 94 12.83 11.95 13.64
C LEU A 94 14.08 11.71 14.50
N TYR A 95 14.78 12.77 14.93
CA TYR A 95 16.01 12.69 15.73
C TYR A 95 15.79 12.93 17.23
N SER A 96 14.55 13.16 17.67
CA SER A 96 14.23 13.48 19.07
C SER A 96 13.87 12.21 19.84
N SER A 97 14.79 11.74 20.70
CA SER A 97 14.54 10.63 21.63
C SER A 97 13.35 10.87 22.57
N LYS A 98 12.98 12.14 22.80
CA LYS A 98 11.78 12.52 23.56
C LYS A 98 10.49 12.28 22.77
N ASP A 99 10.49 12.56 21.47
CA ASP A 99 9.29 12.49 20.63
C ASP A 99 9.07 11.11 20.03
N ASN A 100 10.17 10.42 19.70
CA ASN A 100 10.11 9.14 19.02
C ASN A 100 10.40 7.94 19.94
N ALA A 101 10.82 8.17 21.20
CA ALA A 101 11.27 7.14 22.14
C ALA A 101 12.30 6.13 21.57
N ASN A 102 12.99 6.51 20.48
CA ASN A 102 13.75 5.64 19.57
C ASN A 102 12.96 4.44 19.00
N SER A 103 11.63 4.48 19.06
CA SER A 103 10.72 3.40 18.67
C SER A 103 10.04 3.63 17.33
N THR A 104 10.11 4.83 16.73
CA THR A 104 9.49 5.11 15.43
C THR A 104 10.28 6.10 14.58
N THR A 105 10.32 5.84 13.28
CA THR A 105 10.85 6.75 12.27
C THR A 105 9.75 7.37 11.41
N GLY A 106 8.48 7.20 11.81
CA GLY A 106 7.29 7.63 11.08
C GLY A 106 7.08 9.14 10.99
N TYR A 107 8.10 9.96 11.25
CA TYR A 107 8.03 11.43 11.23
C TYR A 107 8.47 12.06 9.90
N VAL A 108 8.81 11.27 8.90
CA VAL A 108 9.25 11.74 7.57
C VAL A 108 8.58 10.95 6.45
N VAL A 109 8.64 11.49 5.24
CA VAL A 109 8.14 10.77 4.06
C VAL A 109 9.22 9.82 3.55
N TRP A 110 8.96 8.52 3.67
CA TRP A 110 9.78 7.46 3.10
C TRP A 110 9.42 7.21 1.64
N SER A 111 10.43 7.09 0.80
CA SER A 111 10.31 6.94 -0.66
C SER A 111 9.66 5.63 -1.12
N THR A 112 9.63 4.63 -0.25
CA THR A 112 8.95 3.36 -0.48
C THR A 112 7.47 3.56 -0.82
N THR A 113 6.77 4.45 -0.11
CA THR A 113 5.33 4.66 -0.29
C THR A 113 5.00 5.34 -1.63
N PRO A 114 5.62 6.48 -2.02
CA PRO A 114 5.44 7.05 -3.34
C PRO A 114 5.84 6.11 -4.48
N PHE A 115 6.94 5.37 -4.33
CA PHE A 115 7.37 4.38 -5.31
C PHE A 115 6.34 3.26 -5.47
N PHE A 116 5.89 2.65 -4.37
CA PHE A 116 4.89 1.59 -4.35
C PHE A 116 3.59 2.05 -5.04
N LEU A 117 3.10 3.24 -4.74
CA LEU A 117 1.89 3.78 -5.38
C LEU A 117 2.05 3.95 -6.88
N LYS A 118 3.18 4.51 -7.35
CA LYS A 118 3.43 4.68 -8.78
C LYS A 118 3.51 3.34 -9.50
N TRP A 119 4.19 2.36 -8.90
CA TRP A 119 4.25 0.99 -9.42
C TRP A 119 2.84 0.37 -9.46
N LEU A 120 2.10 0.41 -8.35
CA LEU A 120 0.76 -0.17 -8.23
C LEU A 120 -0.24 0.45 -9.21
N LEU A 121 -0.24 1.78 -9.37
CA LEU A 121 -1.24 2.49 -10.17
C LEU A 121 -0.91 2.52 -11.66
N TYR A 122 0.38 2.50 -12.03
CA TYR A 122 0.78 2.79 -13.41
C TYR A 122 1.65 1.72 -14.07
N SER A 123 2.35 0.87 -13.32
CA SER A 123 3.12 -0.22 -13.93
C SER A 123 2.16 -1.28 -14.48
N SER A 124 2.47 -1.83 -15.66
CA SER A 124 1.77 -3.03 -16.14
C SER A 124 2.10 -4.25 -15.28
N ALA A 125 3.26 -4.26 -14.60
CA ALA A 125 3.67 -5.36 -13.74
C ALA A 125 2.63 -5.62 -12.64
N ALA A 126 2.11 -4.56 -12.03
CA ALA A 126 1.17 -4.58 -10.91
C ALA A 126 -0.31 -4.83 -11.30
N GLU A 127 -0.61 -5.13 -12.57
CA GLU A 127 -1.98 -5.39 -13.03
C GLU A 127 -2.75 -6.44 -12.19
N PRO A 128 -2.12 -7.54 -11.71
CA PRO A 128 -2.83 -8.53 -10.88
C PRO A 128 -3.37 -7.96 -9.55
N LEU A 129 -2.81 -6.87 -9.04
CA LEU A 129 -3.31 -6.18 -7.84
C LEU A 129 -4.43 -5.18 -8.16
N ARG A 130 -4.66 -4.85 -9.43
CA ARG A 130 -5.74 -3.94 -9.86
C ARG A 130 -6.95 -4.69 -10.39
N THR A 131 -6.72 -5.85 -11.00
CA THR A 131 -7.75 -6.67 -11.62
C THR A 131 -7.53 -8.13 -11.25
N PRO A 132 -8.58 -8.88 -10.90
CA PRO A 132 -8.43 -10.29 -10.54
C PRO A 132 -7.79 -11.09 -11.70
N MET A 133 -6.61 -11.66 -11.45
CA MET A 133 -5.81 -12.38 -12.45
C MET A 133 -5.06 -13.55 -11.80
N ASP A 134 -4.78 -14.58 -12.59
CA ASP A 134 -3.91 -15.68 -12.19
C ASP A 134 -2.46 -15.26 -12.42
N VAL A 135 -1.65 -15.35 -11.37
CA VAL A 135 -0.23 -15.00 -11.38
C VAL A 135 0.59 -16.27 -11.34
N SER A 136 1.64 -16.35 -12.16
CA SER A 136 2.58 -17.46 -12.12
C SER A 136 3.35 -17.47 -10.80
N THR A 137 3.41 -18.64 -10.18
CA THR A 137 4.21 -18.88 -8.97
C THR A 137 5.42 -19.74 -9.32
N VAL A 138 6.56 -19.49 -8.69
CA VAL A 138 7.79 -20.28 -8.86
C VAL A 138 8.27 -20.75 -7.49
N GLU A 139 8.57 -22.04 -7.36
CA GLU A 139 9.20 -22.64 -6.18
C GLU A 139 10.27 -23.63 -6.66
N GLY A 140 11.54 -23.21 -6.60
CA GLY A 140 12.64 -23.95 -7.21
C GLY A 140 12.39 -24.21 -8.70
N ASN A 141 12.32 -25.48 -9.09
CA ASN A 141 12.05 -25.89 -10.49
C ASN A 141 10.55 -26.09 -10.79
N THR A 142 9.67 -25.82 -9.84
CA THR A 142 8.23 -26.00 -10.02
C THR A 142 7.55 -24.67 -10.33
N SER A 143 6.65 -24.69 -11.31
CA SER A 143 5.82 -23.55 -11.69
C SER A 143 4.35 -23.85 -11.40
N GLY A 144 3.65 -22.89 -10.82
CA GLY A 144 2.22 -22.95 -10.55
C GLY A 144 1.52 -21.65 -10.91
N THR A 145 0.26 -21.53 -10.49
CA THR A 145 -0.50 -20.28 -10.59
C THR A 145 -1.33 -20.06 -9.33
N ILE A 146 -1.49 -18.79 -8.94
CA ILE A 146 -2.37 -18.38 -7.85
C ILE A 146 -3.27 -17.24 -8.31
N ARG A 147 -4.55 -17.29 -7.94
CA ARG A 147 -5.50 -16.19 -8.17
C ARG A 147 -5.26 -15.09 -7.14
N VAL A 148 -4.68 -13.97 -7.56
CA VAL A 148 -4.50 -12.82 -6.67
C VAL A 148 -5.80 -12.01 -6.64
N PRO A 149 -6.43 -11.79 -5.46
CA PRO A 149 -7.57 -10.90 -5.37
C PRO A 149 -7.12 -9.46 -5.66
N PRO A 150 -7.97 -8.59 -6.23
CA PRO A 150 -7.56 -7.21 -6.47
C PRO A 150 -7.48 -6.44 -5.15
N LEU A 151 -6.43 -5.62 -5.01
CA LEU A 151 -6.31 -4.58 -3.98
C LEU A 151 -7.12 -3.34 -4.32
N LEU A 152 -7.30 -3.02 -5.62
CA LEU A 152 -8.10 -1.88 -6.05
C LEU A 152 -9.51 -2.35 -6.46
N GLY A 153 -10.53 -1.99 -5.68
CA GLY A 153 -11.92 -2.28 -6.05
C GLY A 153 -12.38 -1.48 -7.28
N SER A 154 -13.19 -2.10 -8.15
CA SER A 154 -13.82 -1.45 -9.32
C SER A 154 -15.18 -0.83 -8.98
N ASN A 155 -15.56 0.34 -9.49
CA ASN A 155 -16.86 0.99 -9.18
C ASN A 155 -18.09 0.31 -9.82
N ILE A 156 -18.12 -1.03 -9.96
CA ILE A 156 -19.19 -1.76 -10.65
C ILE A 156 -19.91 -2.66 -9.63
N GLY A 157 -21.24 -2.53 -9.57
CA GLY A 157 -22.09 -3.19 -8.58
C GLY A 157 -21.97 -4.72 -8.55
N GLY A 158 -22.17 -5.30 -7.36
CA GLY A 158 -22.12 -6.76 -7.13
C GLY A 158 -20.74 -7.34 -6.80
N ARG A 159 -19.76 -6.51 -6.43
CA ARG A 159 -18.35 -6.91 -6.18
C ARG A 159 -18.04 -7.28 -4.73
N ASP A 160 -16.96 -8.04 -4.56
CA ASP A 160 -16.25 -8.23 -3.28
C ASP A 160 -15.86 -6.86 -2.70
N LYS A 161 -16.30 -6.55 -1.49
CA LYS A 161 -15.86 -5.34 -0.77
C LYS A 161 -14.42 -5.49 -0.32
N ILE A 162 -13.65 -4.41 -0.46
CA ILE A 162 -12.23 -4.35 -0.15
C ILE A 162 -12.00 -3.54 1.11
N GLY A 163 -11.27 -4.16 2.04
CA GLY A 163 -10.76 -3.54 3.25
C GLY A 163 -9.24 -3.42 3.20
N VAL A 164 -8.70 -2.33 3.73
CA VAL A 164 -7.25 -2.15 3.88
C VAL A 164 -6.91 -1.81 5.33
N ILE A 165 -5.91 -2.49 5.87
CA ILE A 165 -5.26 -2.17 7.14
C ILE A 165 -3.84 -1.75 6.82
N GLU A 166 -3.45 -0.53 7.12
CA GLU A 166 -2.08 -0.08 6.98
C GLU A 166 -1.38 -0.06 8.35
N MET A 167 -0.31 -0.83 8.47
CA MET A 167 0.53 -0.91 9.65
C MET A 167 1.76 -0.02 9.48
N GLY A 168 1.97 0.92 10.41
CA GLY A 168 3.11 1.85 10.36
C GLY A 168 2.94 2.90 9.26
N THR A 169 1.78 3.55 9.22
CA THR A 169 1.45 4.57 8.19
C THR A 169 2.42 5.76 8.19
N GLY A 170 3.06 6.05 9.32
CA GLY A 170 3.77 7.29 9.57
C GLY A 170 2.84 8.50 9.56
N ILE A 171 3.41 9.70 9.66
CA ILE A 171 2.63 10.95 9.61
C ILE A 171 2.15 11.29 8.20
N ALA A 172 2.73 10.70 7.16
CA ALA A 172 2.55 11.16 5.78
C ALA A 172 1.12 10.93 5.27
N GLY A 173 0.50 9.80 5.64
CA GLY A 173 -0.89 9.49 5.29
C GLY A 173 -1.15 9.43 3.78
N ILE A 174 -0.16 9.04 2.98
CA ILE A 174 -0.25 9.04 1.50
C ILE A 174 -1.18 7.92 0.99
N LEU A 175 -0.97 6.68 1.46
CA LEU A 175 -1.79 5.54 1.05
C LEU A 175 -3.28 5.73 1.37
N PRO A 176 -3.72 6.18 2.56
CA PRO A 176 -5.16 6.26 2.86
C PRO A 176 -5.91 7.25 1.95
N VAL A 177 -5.34 8.42 1.64
CA VAL A 177 -6.00 9.40 0.76
C VAL A 177 -5.88 9.05 -0.74
N THR A 178 -5.00 8.10 -1.09
CA THR A 178 -4.84 7.62 -2.46
C THR A 178 -5.66 6.35 -2.69
N LEU A 179 -5.35 5.28 -1.95
CA LEU A 179 -5.99 3.97 -2.03
C LEU A 179 -7.41 3.95 -1.46
N GLY A 180 -7.77 4.91 -0.59
CA GLY A 180 -9.15 5.09 -0.13
C GLY A 180 -10.12 5.30 -1.30
N ASN A 181 -9.67 5.80 -2.45
CA ASN A 181 -10.48 5.88 -3.67
C ASN A 181 -10.93 4.51 -4.23
N TYR A 182 -10.31 3.43 -3.78
CA TYR A 182 -10.51 2.07 -4.30
C TYR A 182 -10.94 1.06 -3.22
N ALA A 183 -10.96 1.45 -1.95
CA ALA A 183 -11.37 0.59 -0.83
C ALA A 183 -12.73 1.02 -0.25
N ASP A 184 -13.47 0.07 0.32
CA ASP A 184 -14.72 0.30 1.04
C ASP A 184 -14.45 0.64 2.52
N THR A 185 -13.43 0.01 3.11
CA THR A 185 -12.89 0.36 4.44
C THR A 185 -11.38 0.53 4.35
N TYR A 186 -10.84 1.58 4.95
CA TYR A 186 -9.40 1.77 5.13
C TYR A 186 -9.12 2.17 6.58
N ILE A 187 -8.26 1.43 7.27
CA ILE A 187 -7.75 1.82 8.59
C ILE A 187 -6.25 2.06 8.46
N CYS A 188 -5.81 3.28 8.77
CA CYS A 188 -4.39 3.56 8.94
C CYS A 188 -4.02 3.52 10.42
N THR A 189 -2.86 2.92 10.72
CA THR A 189 -2.43 2.66 12.09
C THR A 189 -0.97 3.00 12.31
N ASP A 190 -0.68 3.54 13.48
CA ASP A 190 0.68 3.81 13.94
C ASP A 190 0.70 3.99 15.47
N GLN A 191 1.88 4.25 16.04
CA GLN A 191 2.04 4.57 17.45
C GLN A 191 1.27 5.85 17.81
N LYS A 192 0.79 5.93 19.06
CA LYS A 192 -0.04 7.04 19.56
C LYS A 192 0.56 8.44 19.31
N GLY A 193 1.88 8.58 19.35
CA GLY A 193 2.59 9.84 19.09
C GLY A 193 2.49 10.34 17.65
N ILE A 194 2.30 9.44 16.68
CA ILE A 194 2.20 9.74 15.25
C ILE A 194 0.79 10.21 14.87
N ILE A 195 -0.24 9.67 15.53
CA ILE A 195 -1.65 9.86 15.19
C ILE A 195 -2.08 11.32 14.99
N PRO A 196 -1.72 12.31 15.85
CA PRO A 196 -2.15 13.69 15.65
C PRO A 196 -1.66 14.31 14.34
N ARG A 197 -0.40 14.05 13.97
CA ARG A 197 0.20 14.58 12.73
C ARG A 197 -0.30 13.83 11.50
N LEU A 198 -0.48 12.50 11.60
CA LEU A 198 -1.15 11.71 10.58
C LEU A 198 -2.55 12.25 10.28
N LYS A 199 -3.37 12.49 11.30
CA LYS A 199 -4.70 13.10 11.15
C LYS A 199 -4.64 14.47 10.46
N SER A 200 -3.64 15.29 10.79
CA SER A 200 -3.45 16.61 10.15
C SER A 200 -3.16 16.50 8.66
N ASN A 201 -2.21 15.63 8.28
CA ASN A 201 -1.85 15.43 6.87
C ASN A 201 -2.98 14.78 6.06
N ILE A 202 -3.72 13.81 6.64
CA ILE A 202 -4.89 13.25 5.95
C ILE A 202 -5.93 14.35 5.69
N ARG A 203 -6.28 15.17 6.70
CA ARG A 203 -7.25 16.28 6.53
C ARG A 203 -6.86 17.24 5.41
N ARG A 204 -5.58 17.58 5.33
CA ARG A 204 -5.03 18.48 4.30
C ARG A 204 -5.23 17.94 2.88
N ASN A 205 -5.32 16.62 2.73
CA ASN A 205 -5.36 15.94 1.43
C ASN A 205 -6.68 15.20 1.16
N LEU A 206 -7.75 15.47 1.91
CA LEU A 206 -9.05 14.81 1.71
C LEU A 206 -9.63 15.05 0.31
N GLU A 207 -9.31 16.17 -0.33
CA GLU A 207 -9.74 16.45 -1.72
C GLU A 207 -9.18 15.46 -2.75
N GLN A 208 -8.12 14.72 -2.39
CA GLN A 208 -7.56 13.66 -3.22
C GLN A 208 -8.47 12.40 -3.24
N LEU A 209 -9.41 12.28 -2.29
CA LEU A 209 -10.47 11.28 -2.30
C LEU A 209 -11.62 11.74 -3.20
N ASN A 210 -11.44 11.58 -4.51
CA ASN A 210 -12.36 12.07 -5.54
C ASN A 210 -13.24 10.99 -6.19
N ARG A 211 -13.07 9.71 -5.81
CA ARG A 211 -13.87 8.58 -6.31
C ARG A 211 -14.98 8.13 -5.36
N ARG A 212 -14.87 8.43 -4.07
CA ARG A 212 -15.73 7.90 -3.01
C ARG A 212 -16.05 8.96 -1.97
N LYS A 213 -17.24 8.85 -1.39
CA LYS A 213 -17.61 9.70 -0.25
C LYS A 213 -16.94 9.17 1.02
N CYS A 214 -16.05 9.96 1.60
CA CYS A 214 -15.32 9.59 2.82
C CYS A 214 -16.17 9.84 4.06
N VAL A 215 -16.24 8.85 4.95
CA VAL A 215 -16.74 8.97 6.32
C VAL A 215 -15.64 8.55 7.29
N SER A 216 -15.50 9.27 8.40
CA SER A 216 -14.43 9.01 9.37
C SER A 216 -14.80 9.53 10.75
N HIS A 217 -14.97 8.63 11.71
CA HIS A 217 -15.15 9.06 13.09
C HIS A 217 -13.86 9.69 13.63
N ALA A 218 -12.70 9.09 13.34
CA ALA A 218 -11.42 9.59 13.82
C ALA A 218 -11.09 11.02 13.35
N LEU A 219 -11.67 11.47 12.23
CA LEU A 219 -11.50 12.80 11.69
C LEU A 219 -12.67 13.76 11.95
N ASN A 220 -13.77 13.29 12.52
CA ASN A 220 -15.06 13.99 12.64
C ASN A 220 -15.64 14.37 11.26
N ILE A 221 -15.71 13.39 10.36
CA ILE A 221 -16.31 13.52 9.03
C ILE A 221 -17.52 12.60 9.00
N ASP A 222 -18.70 13.19 9.16
CA ASP A 222 -19.97 12.47 9.10
C ASP A 222 -20.51 12.42 7.67
N GLU A 223 -21.47 11.52 7.41
CA GLU A 223 -22.21 11.52 6.16
C GLU A 223 -22.98 12.84 6.03
N VAL A 224 -22.45 13.81 5.27
CA VAL A 224 -23.22 15.02 4.95
C VAL A 224 -24.42 14.60 4.10
N GLU A 225 -25.65 14.78 4.61
CA GLU A 225 -26.93 14.46 3.93
C GLU A 225 -27.26 15.38 2.73
N GLU A 226 -26.36 16.26 2.31
CA GLU A 226 -26.67 17.26 1.29
C GLU A 226 -26.17 16.87 -0.09
N TYR A 227 -27.04 16.25 -0.88
CA TYR A 227 -27.48 16.73 -2.20
C TYR A 227 -28.81 16.03 -2.54
N THR A 228 -29.89 16.72 -2.19
CA THR A 228 -31.19 16.76 -2.88
C THR A 228 -31.41 15.78 -4.03
N GLN A 229 -32.37 14.86 -3.84
CA GLN A 229 -33.46 14.50 -4.76
C GLN A 229 -33.28 14.77 -6.28
N GLN A 230 -32.18 14.36 -6.89
CA GLN A 230 -32.11 14.19 -8.34
C GLN A 230 -31.94 12.71 -8.67
N ASN A 231 -33.10 12.13 -8.97
CA ASN A 231 -33.35 10.91 -9.71
C ASN A 231 -32.18 10.48 -10.61
N ASN A 232 -31.42 9.48 -10.16
CA ASN A 232 -31.05 8.29 -10.95
C ASN A 232 -30.39 7.28 -9.98
N VAL A 233 -30.92 6.05 -9.96
CA VAL A 233 -30.39 4.94 -9.15
C VAL A 233 -28.96 4.54 -9.60
N GLU A 234 -28.51 5.05 -10.75
CA GLU A 234 -27.23 4.74 -11.40
C GLU A 234 -26.03 5.56 -10.88
N ASP A 235 -26.23 6.64 -10.10
CA ASP A 235 -25.16 7.54 -9.63
C ASP A 235 -24.84 7.44 -8.12
N ARG A 236 -25.15 6.29 -7.48
CA ARG A 236 -24.72 6.06 -6.09
C ARG A 236 -23.20 5.89 -6.04
N VAL A 237 -22.50 6.94 -5.64
CA VAL A 237 -21.08 6.87 -5.29
C VAL A 237 -20.93 6.00 -4.04
N ASP A 238 -20.19 4.88 -4.17
CA ASP A 238 -19.87 4.02 -3.03
C ASP A 238 -19.14 4.82 -1.93
N GLY A 239 -19.49 4.56 -0.68
CA GLY A 239 -18.81 5.16 0.48
C GLY A 239 -17.43 4.54 0.73
N LEU A 240 -16.56 5.32 1.36
CA LEU A 240 -15.31 4.89 2.00
C LEU A 240 -15.43 5.15 3.50
N ARG A 241 -15.22 4.12 4.32
CA ARG A 241 -14.95 4.27 5.75
C ARG A 241 -13.46 4.40 5.97
N LEU A 242 -12.98 5.60 6.27
CA LEU A 242 -11.57 5.88 6.57
C LEU A 242 -11.39 6.08 8.07
N GLU A 243 -10.69 5.19 8.75
CA GLU A 243 -10.43 5.30 10.18
C GLU A 243 -8.93 5.38 10.49
N ILE A 244 -8.64 5.94 11.66
CA ILE A 244 -7.29 6.22 12.12
C ILE A 244 -7.20 5.76 13.57
N ALA A 245 -6.37 4.74 13.82
CA ALA A 245 -6.26 4.11 15.12
C ALA A 245 -4.81 4.02 15.59
N ALA A 246 -4.60 4.11 16.90
CA ALA A 246 -3.30 3.79 17.47
C ALA A 246 -3.12 2.26 17.50
N LEU A 247 -1.97 1.77 17.03
CA LEU A 247 -1.58 0.36 17.09
C LEU A 247 -0.10 0.28 17.45
N ASP A 248 0.17 -0.22 18.66
CA ASP A 248 1.51 -0.54 19.13
C ASP A 248 1.74 -2.04 18.96
N TRP A 249 2.69 -2.44 18.13
CA TRP A 249 2.93 -3.86 17.82
C TRP A 249 3.39 -4.70 19.02
N GLU A 250 3.94 -4.08 20.06
CA GLU A 250 4.30 -4.77 21.30
C GLU A 250 3.07 -5.00 22.20
N ASN A 251 2.15 -4.04 22.22
CA ASN A 251 0.99 -3.99 23.10
C ASN A 251 -0.30 -3.67 22.32
N PHE A 252 -0.72 -4.56 21.43
CA PHE A 252 -1.91 -4.35 20.58
C PHE A 252 -3.14 -5.12 21.05
N ASP A 253 -4.32 -4.55 20.70
CA ASP A 253 -5.60 -5.25 20.74
C ASP A 253 -6.24 -5.24 19.34
N THR A 254 -6.49 -6.43 18.79
CA THR A 254 -7.13 -6.57 17.47
C THR A 254 -8.56 -6.06 17.43
N ASN A 255 -9.26 -5.95 18.56
CA ASN A 255 -10.65 -5.50 18.62
C ASN A 255 -10.84 -4.09 18.02
N VAL A 256 -9.81 -3.25 18.10
CA VAL A 256 -9.78 -1.89 17.53
C VAL A 256 -9.96 -1.91 16.01
N LEU A 257 -9.57 -2.99 15.33
CA LEU A 257 -9.67 -3.13 13.88
C LEU A 257 -11.01 -3.76 13.46
N GLN A 258 -11.49 -4.73 14.25
CA GLN A 258 -12.59 -5.64 13.87
C GLN A 258 -13.89 -4.93 13.53
N ALA A 259 -14.28 -3.94 14.34
CA ALA A 259 -15.58 -3.26 14.23
C ALA A 259 -15.81 -2.56 12.87
N HIS A 260 -14.76 -2.37 12.08
CA HIS A 260 -14.81 -1.63 10.82
C HIS A 260 -14.84 -2.53 9.57
N PHE A 261 -14.58 -3.84 9.70
CA PHE A 261 -14.49 -4.78 8.57
C PHE A 261 -15.70 -5.71 8.45
N GLU A 262 -16.81 -5.42 9.12
CA GLU A 262 -18.04 -6.18 8.95
C GLU A 262 -18.53 -6.11 7.49
N GLY A 263 -18.78 -7.27 6.89
CA GLY A 263 -19.23 -7.39 5.50
C GLY A 263 -18.15 -7.15 4.45
N ILE A 264 -16.87 -7.04 4.83
CA ILE A 264 -15.75 -6.97 3.89
C ILE A 264 -15.37 -8.38 3.41
N ASN A 265 -15.10 -8.53 2.11
CA ASN A 265 -14.80 -9.83 1.49
C ASN A 265 -13.29 -10.08 1.35
N THR A 266 -12.53 -9.04 1.02
CA THR A 266 -11.07 -9.12 0.87
C THR A 266 -10.42 -8.05 1.73
N ILE A 267 -9.46 -8.45 2.56
CA ILE A 267 -8.69 -7.56 3.42
C ILE A 267 -7.23 -7.61 2.99
N TYR A 268 -6.65 -6.43 2.76
CA TYR A 268 -5.21 -6.27 2.55
C TYR A 268 -4.58 -5.64 3.78
N ILE A 269 -3.50 -6.26 4.28
CA ILE A 269 -2.59 -5.62 5.21
C ILE A 269 -1.44 -5.02 4.41
N LEU A 270 -1.25 -3.71 4.48
CA LEU A 270 -0.15 -3.01 3.86
C LEU A 270 0.83 -2.54 4.93
N ALA A 271 2.12 -2.74 4.71
CA ALA A 271 3.15 -2.11 5.51
C ALA A 271 4.31 -1.71 4.60
N MET A 272 4.65 -0.43 4.58
CA MET A 272 5.68 0.10 3.69
C MET A 272 6.80 0.68 4.54
N ASP A 273 7.99 0.10 4.40
CA ASP A 273 9.22 0.53 5.04
C ASP A 273 9.22 0.47 6.58
N VAL A 274 8.51 -0.52 7.13
CA VAL A 274 8.42 -0.75 8.58
C VAL A 274 9.52 -1.66 9.13
N ILE A 275 10.25 -2.33 8.25
CA ILE A 275 11.34 -3.27 8.60
C ILE A 275 12.69 -2.58 8.40
N TYR A 276 13.16 -1.91 9.45
CA TYR A 276 14.44 -1.18 9.43
C TYR A 276 15.27 -1.40 10.71
N ASN A 277 14.71 -2.07 11.71
CA ASN A 277 15.33 -2.34 13.01
C ASN A 277 14.96 -3.76 13.46
N GLU A 278 15.97 -4.55 13.85
CA GLU A 278 15.80 -5.94 14.27
C GLU A 278 14.84 -6.10 15.45
N TYR A 279 14.82 -5.14 16.38
CA TYR A 279 13.96 -5.19 17.57
C TYR A 279 12.48 -5.06 17.24
N LEU A 280 12.14 -4.51 16.07
CA LEU A 280 10.75 -4.34 15.63
C LEU A 280 10.23 -5.54 14.82
N ILE A 281 11.12 -6.42 14.33
CA ILE A 281 10.74 -7.55 13.47
C ILE A 281 9.79 -8.49 14.20
N ASP A 282 10.14 -8.93 15.41
CA ASP A 282 9.32 -9.90 16.15
C ASP A 282 7.97 -9.32 16.58
N PRO A 283 7.89 -8.13 17.22
CA PRO A 283 6.60 -7.50 17.52
C PRO A 283 5.73 -7.29 16.28
N PHE A 284 6.32 -6.82 15.17
CA PHE A 284 5.61 -6.62 13.91
C PHE A 284 5.00 -7.94 13.38
N LEU A 285 5.80 -9.00 13.27
CA LEU A 285 5.36 -10.29 12.76
C LEU A 285 4.32 -10.94 13.67
N LYS A 286 4.45 -10.80 14.99
CA LYS A 286 3.44 -11.23 15.96
C LYS A 286 2.11 -10.51 15.74
N CYS A 287 2.15 -9.19 15.57
CA CYS A 287 0.97 -8.38 15.32
C CYS A 287 0.31 -8.75 13.98
N LEU A 288 1.09 -8.80 12.91
CA LEU A 288 0.65 -9.22 11.57
C LEU A 288 -0.04 -10.59 11.62
N THR A 289 0.63 -11.59 12.20
CA THR A 289 0.11 -12.96 12.29
C THR A 289 -1.18 -13.02 13.10
N THR A 290 -1.25 -12.28 14.20
CA THR A 290 -2.46 -12.25 15.05
C THR A 290 -3.65 -11.62 14.31
N ILE A 291 -3.44 -10.52 13.58
CA ILE A 291 -4.47 -9.90 12.74
C ILE A 291 -4.91 -10.87 11.63
N ARG A 292 -3.96 -11.52 10.93
CA ARG A 292 -4.26 -12.52 9.90
C ARG A 292 -5.10 -13.67 10.43
N SER A 293 -4.64 -14.30 11.51
CA SER A 293 -5.34 -15.42 12.14
C SER A 293 -6.71 -15.05 12.67
N HIS A 294 -6.93 -13.78 13.05
CA HIS A 294 -8.25 -13.31 13.42
C HIS A 294 -9.22 -13.36 12.23
N PHE A 295 -8.89 -12.68 11.12
CA PHE A 295 -9.79 -12.60 9.96
C PHE A 295 -9.93 -13.93 9.19
N GLN A 296 -8.91 -14.80 9.24
CA GLN A 296 -8.98 -16.16 8.66
C GLN A 296 -10.02 -17.05 9.33
N LYS A 297 -10.47 -16.73 10.56
CA LYS A 297 -11.57 -17.47 11.22
C LYS A 297 -12.90 -17.30 10.50
N THR A 298 -13.05 -16.26 9.67
CA THR A 298 -14.24 -16.04 8.86
C THR A 298 -14.02 -16.62 7.47
N PRO A 299 -14.59 -17.80 7.12
CA PRO A 299 -14.19 -18.55 5.92
C PRO A 299 -14.40 -17.83 4.59
N ALA A 300 -15.31 -16.84 4.56
CA ALA A 300 -15.60 -16.05 3.37
C ALA A 300 -14.60 -14.88 3.15
N VAL A 301 -13.76 -14.56 4.14
CA VAL A 301 -12.83 -13.44 4.08
C VAL A 301 -11.48 -13.91 3.53
N LYS A 302 -11.06 -13.30 2.43
CA LYS A 302 -9.71 -13.44 1.89
C LYS A 302 -8.82 -12.40 2.59
N ILE A 303 -7.68 -12.82 3.14
CA ILE A 303 -6.71 -11.89 3.71
C ILE A 303 -5.35 -12.07 3.07
N GLN A 304 -4.76 -10.97 2.63
CA GLN A 304 -3.47 -10.92 1.96
C GLN A 304 -2.62 -9.82 2.60
N CYS A 305 -1.30 -9.96 2.56
CA CYS A 305 -0.39 -8.91 3.03
C CYS A 305 0.58 -8.50 1.93
N LEU A 306 0.88 -7.21 1.86
CA LEU A 306 1.95 -6.65 1.03
C LEU A 306 2.90 -5.87 1.93
N ILE A 307 4.12 -6.40 2.06
CA ILE A 307 5.18 -5.79 2.86
C ILE A 307 6.22 -5.22 1.91
N GLY A 308 6.30 -3.90 1.82
CA GLY A 308 7.34 -3.19 1.07
C GLY A 308 8.54 -2.91 1.98
N ILE A 309 9.74 -3.29 1.56
CA ILE A 309 10.98 -3.06 2.30
C ILE A 309 11.97 -2.31 1.42
N HIS A 310 12.55 -1.23 1.95
CA HIS A 310 13.69 -0.57 1.33
C HIS A 310 14.99 -1.28 1.74
N LEU A 311 15.79 -1.70 0.75
CA LEU A 311 17.06 -2.39 0.93
C LEU A 311 18.12 -1.44 1.52
N ARG A 312 18.42 -1.63 2.81
CA ARG A 312 19.45 -0.88 3.56
C ARG A 312 20.48 -1.77 4.23
N SER A 313 20.06 -2.93 4.70
CA SER A 313 20.90 -3.93 5.36
C SER A 313 20.44 -5.32 4.95
N HIS A 314 21.37 -6.13 4.48
CA HIS A 314 21.12 -7.52 4.12
C HIS A 314 20.76 -8.34 5.37
N ASP A 315 21.39 -8.05 6.51
CA ASP A 315 21.13 -8.73 7.78
C ASP A 315 19.71 -8.48 8.30
N ILE A 316 19.22 -7.24 8.20
CA ILE A 316 17.83 -6.91 8.61
C ILE A 316 16.82 -7.62 7.71
N LEU A 317 17.08 -7.68 6.40
CA LEU A 317 16.22 -8.39 5.47
C LEU A 317 16.22 -9.90 5.73
N ALA A 318 17.40 -10.49 5.90
CA ALA A 318 17.57 -11.92 6.22
C ALA A 318 16.84 -12.26 7.53
N SER A 319 17.08 -11.49 8.60
CA SER A 319 16.41 -11.71 9.89
C SER A 319 14.89 -11.62 9.79
N PHE A 320 14.36 -10.68 9.00
CA PHE A 320 12.92 -10.60 8.76
C PHE A 320 12.38 -11.85 8.07
N LEU A 321 13.04 -12.30 7.00
CA LEU A 321 12.61 -13.48 6.24
C LEU A 321 12.72 -14.76 7.06
N GLU A 322 13.81 -14.95 7.81
CA GLU A 322 14.01 -16.07 8.72
C GLU A 322 12.92 -16.12 9.78
N GLN A 323 12.65 -15.02 10.48
CA GLN A 323 11.61 -14.98 11.49
C GLN A 323 10.22 -15.21 10.87
N ALA A 324 9.93 -14.60 9.72
CA ALA A 324 8.64 -14.74 9.05
C ALA A 324 8.38 -16.19 8.60
N LEU A 325 9.37 -16.84 7.97
CA LEU A 325 9.25 -18.20 7.42
C LEU A 325 9.36 -19.27 8.50
N ILE A 326 10.36 -19.18 9.39
CA ILE A 326 10.72 -20.26 10.32
C ILE A 326 9.92 -20.14 11.62
N LYS A 327 9.89 -18.94 12.22
CA LYS A 327 9.23 -18.73 13.52
C LYS A 327 7.71 -18.56 13.39
N TYR A 328 7.26 -17.80 12.40
CA TYR A 328 5.84 -17.48 12.19
C TYR A 328 5.16 -18.33 11.11
N ASN A 329 5.91 -19.15 10.36
CA ASN A 329 5.39 -20.04 9.33
C ASN A 329 4.50 -19.32 8.30
N LEU A 330 4.91 -18.11 7.91
CA LEU A 330 4.21 -17.28 6.94
C LEU A 330 4.57 -17.71 5.51
N PRO A 331 3.61 -17.85 4.58
CA PRO A 331 3.88 -18.24 3.19
C PRO A 331 4.39 -17.03 2.37
N ILE A 332 5.66 -16.68 2.55
CA ILE A 332 6.27 -15.52 1.89
C ILE A 332 6.52 -15.79 0.40
N HIS A 333 6.04 -14.88 -0.44
CA HIS A 333 6.41 -14.81 -1.85
C HIS A 333 7.07 -13.46 -2.14
N TYR A 334 8.22 -13.47 -2.81
CA TYR A 334 8.77 -12.26 -3.42
C TYR A 334 7.97 -11.90 -4.68
N VAL A 335 7.58 -10.64 -4.81
CA VAL A 335 6.98 -10.10 -6.03
C VAL A 335 8.10 -9.75 -7.01
N ALA A 336 8.35 -10.64 -7.97
CA ALA A 336 9.42 -10.49 -8.95
C ALA A 336 8.92 -9.75 -10.20
N ASP A 337 9.50 -8.58 -10.47
CA ASP A 337 9.39 -7.87 -11.74
C ASP A 337 10.56 -6.90 -11.94
N GLU A 338 10.86 -6.59 -13.20
CA GLU A 338 11.99 -5.76 -13.61
C GLU A 338 12.06 -4.38 -12.92
N THR A 339 10.91 -3.76 -12.62
CA THR A 339 10.88 -2.44 -11.97
C THR A 339 11.28 -2.54 -10.50
N LEU A 340 10.84 -3.59 -9.81
CA LEU A 340 11.26 -3.86 -8.44
C LEU A 340 12.71 -4.32 -8.39
N ASP A 341 13.09 -5.21 -9.32
CA ASP A 341 14.42 -5.81 -9.36
C ASP A 341 15.51 -4.77 -9.56
N SER A 342 15.26 -3.77 -10.43
CA SER A 342 16.15 -2.64 -10.69
C SER A 342 16.09 -1.51 -9.65
N SER A 343 15.26 -1.66 -8.61
CA SER A 343 15.06 -0.64 -7.56
C SER A 343 15.72 -1.00 -6.24
N ARG A 344 15.61 -0.10 -5.26
CA ARG A 344 16.01 -0.33 -3.86
C ARG A 344 14.90 -0.97 -3.03
N PHE A 345 13.82 -1.44 -3.66
CA PHE A 345 12.63 -1.90 -2.96
C PHE A 345 12.35 -3.37 -3.26
N CYS A 346 11.95 -4.10 -2.22
CA CYS A 346 11.34 -5.42 -2.34
C CYS A 346 9.89 -5.34 -1.89
N ILE A 347 9.02 -6.10 -2.54
CA ILE A 347 7.64 -6.31 -2.10
C ILE A 347 7.45 -7.80 -1.84
N TYR A 348 6.94 -8.12 -0.66
CA TYR A 348 6.61 -9.48 -0.26
C TYR A 348 5.09 -9.64 -0.14
N PHE A 349 4.57 -10.67 -0.80
CA PHE A 349 3.18 -11.09 -0.76
C PHE A 349 3.02 -12.28 0.20
N ILE A 350 2.07 -12.20 1.15
CA ILE A 350 1.91 -13.17 2.24
C ILE A 350 0.48 -13.65 2.42
#